data_AF-A0A7W1ZVJ9-F1
#
_entry.id   AF-A0A7W1ZVJ9-F1
#
_cell.length_a   1.000
_cell.length_b   1.000
_cell.length_c   1.000
_cell.angle_alpha   90.00
_cell.angle_beta   90.00
_cell.angle_gamma   90.00
#
_symmetry.space_group_name_H-M   'P 1'
#
loop_
_entity.id
_entity.type
_entity.pdbx_description
1 polymer ?
#
loop_
_entity_poly.entity_id
_entity_poly.type
_entity_poly.pdbx_seq_one_letter_code
_entity_poly.pdbx_strand_id
1 'polypeptide(L)' 'DMGISEKDITLVTYQNAITAFGQSGQINTEDFAVVKEIDQSQKFSGNTILRGGQQPRIDKNSIIIR' A
#
# COMPACT_ATOMS: atom_id res chain seq x y z
N ASP A 1 -7.99 -31.50 8.74
CA ASP A 1 -8.50 -30.19 9.18
C ASP A 1 -7.43 -29.37 9.91
N MET A 2 -6.44 -28.86 9.18
CA MET A 2 -5.51 -27.85 9.69
C MET A 2 -5.60 -26.63 8.77
N GLY A 3 -6.62 -25.81 8.99
CA GLY A 3 -6.83 -24.55 8.29
C GLY A 3 -6.87 -23.40 9.29
N ILE A 4 -6.34 -22.26 8.88
CA ILE A 4 -6.53 -21.00 9.60
C ILE A 4 -7.91 -20.47 9.19
N SER A 5 -8.71 -20.01 10.16
CA SER A 5 -10.00 -19.43 9.82
C SER A 5 -9.81 -18.16 9.00
N GLU A 6 -10.70 -17.91 8.04
CA GLU A 6 -10.65 -16.70 7.23
C GLU A 6 -10.70 -15.43 8.10
N LYS A 7 -11.46 -15.49 9.20
CA LYS A 7 -11.51 -14.44 10.22
C LYS A 7 -10.13 -14.16 10.80
N ASP A 8 -9.38 -15.19 11.18
CA ASP A 8 -8.04 -15.00 11.76
C ASP A 8 -7.09 -14.41 10.72
N ILE A 9 -7.20 -14.80 9.45
CA ILE A 9 -6.45 -14.21 8.34
C ILE A 9 -6.78 -12.71 8.21
N THR A 10 -8.06 -12.33 8.24
CA THR A 10 -8.46 -10.91 8.16
C THR A 10 -7.96 -10.12 9.37
N LEU A 11 -8.01 -10.69 10.57
CA LEU A 11 -7.52 -10.04 11.78
C LEU A 11 -6.02 -9.75 11.68
N VAL A 12 -5.21 -10.73 11.28
CA VAL A 12 -3.75 -10.57 11.23
C VAL A 12 -3.25 -9.77 10.03
N THR A 13 -3.95 -9.82 8.89
CA THR A 13 -3.48 -9.13 7.66
C THR A 13 -4.04 -7.72 7.49
N TYR A 14 -5.09 -7.36 8.23
CA TYR A 14 -5.77 -6.07 8.04
C TYR A 14 -6.30 -5.48 9.34
N GLN A 15 -7.29 -6.12 9.96
CA GLN A 15 -8.14 -5.46 10.95
C GLN A 15 -7.38 -5.06 12.23
N ASN A 16 -6.45 -5.89 12.71
CA ASN A 16 -5.68 -5.57 13.92
C ASN A 16 -4.78 -4.35 13.71
N ALA A 17 -4.14 -4.21 12.55
CA ALA A 17 -3.29 -3.08 12.23
C ALA A 17 -4.11 -1.78 12.16
N ILE A 18 -5.24 -1.79 11.45
CA ILE A 18 -6.15 -0.63 11.39
C ILE A 18 -6.64 -0.27 12.80
N THR A 19 -7.04 -1.26 13.60
CA THR A 19 -7.56 -1.02 14.95
C THR A 19 -6.51 -0.42 15.89
N ALA A 20 -5.25 -0.86 15.79
CA ALA A 20 -4.16 -0.38 16.64
C ALA A 20 -3.64 1.00 16.21
N PHE A 21 -3.39 1.20 14.90
CA PHE A 21 -2.73 2.40 14.38
C PHE A 21 -3.72 3.46 13.85
N GLY A 22 -4.97 3.08 13.59
CA GLY A 22 -6.02 4.03 13.20
C GLY A 22 -6.43 4.95 14.35
N GLN A 23 -6.34 4.48 15.60
CA GLN A 23 -6.64 5.31 16.79
C GLN A 23 -5.71 6.53 16.91
N SER A 24 -4.44 6.39 16.51
CA SER A 24 -3.46 7.48 16.51
C SER A 24 -3.43 8.28 15.21
N GLY A 25 -4.28 7.93 14.23
CA GLY A 25 -4.29 8.54 12.90
C GLY A 25 -3.10 8.16 12.02
N GLN A 26 -2.28 7.18 12.44
CA GLN A 26 -1.13 6.72 11.64
C GLN A 26 -1.57 5.91 10.41
N ILE A 27 -2.75 5.29 10.46
CA ILE A 27 -3.35 4.61 9.32
C ILE A 27 -4.78 5.12 9.12
N ASN A 28 -5.09 5.58 7.91
CA ASN A 28 -6.45 5.84 7.47
C ASN A 28 -6.88 4.81 6.41
N THR A 29 -8.02 4.16 6.60
CA THR A 29 -8.56 3.19 5.62
C THR A 29 -8.86 3.82 4.27
N GLU A 30 -9.21 5.11 4.25
CA GLU A 30 -9.53 5.86 3.03
C GLU A 30 -8.31 6.00 2.11
N ASP A 31 -7.09 5.98 2.66
CA ASP A 31 -5.86 6.03 1.85
C ASP A 31 -5.70 4.83 0.92
N PHE A 32 -6.35 3.71 1.25
CA PHE A 32 -6.32 2.48 0.45
C PHE A 32 -7.52 2.34 -0.49
N ALA A 33 -8.58 3.12 -0.28
CA ALA A 33 -9.84 2.97 -1.01
C ALA A 33 -9.75 3.49 -2.46
N VAL A 34 -8.76 4.33 -2.76
CA VAL A 34 -8.62 4.99 -4.06
C VAL A 34 -7.34 4.54 -4.74
N VAL A 35 -7.46 4.12 -6.01
CA VAL A 35 -6.30 3.93 -6.88
C VAL A 35 -5.71 5.31 -7.18
N LYS A 36 -4.58 5.63 -6.56
CA LYS A 36 -3.84 6.86 -6.83
C LYS A 36 -3.00 6.67 -8.10
N GLU A 37 -3.00 7.65 -9.00
CA GLU A 37 -2.05 7.67 -10.12
C GLU A 37 -0.62 7.73 -9.58
N ILE A 38 0.25 6.86 -10.09
CA ILE A 38 1.63 6.75 -9.59
C ILE A 38 2.55 7.61 -10.46
N ASP A 39 2.93 8.78 -9.95
CA ASP A 39 3.99 9.60 -10.53
C ASP A 39 5.34 9.30 -9.86
N GLN A 40 6.18 8.50 -10.53
CA GLN A 40 7.51 8.13 -10.03
C GLN A 40 8.54 9.26 -10.06
N SER A 41 8.20 10.43 -10.66
CA SER A 41 9.07 11.60 -10.63
C SER A 41 9.02 12.34 -9.28
N GLN A 42 7.98 12.08 -8.48
CA GLN A 42 7.81 12.70 -7.18
C GLN A 42 8.88 12.26 -6.18
N LYS A 43 9.22 13.17 -5.27
CA LYS A 43 10.15 12.94 -4.16
C LYS A 43 9.42 13.02 -2.84
N PHE A 44 9.71 12.10 -1.94
CA PHE A 44 9.23 12.13 -0.56
C PHE A 44 10.38 12.50 0.37
N SER A 45 10.27 13.64 1.05
CA SER A 45 11.34 14.17 1.92
C SER A 45 12.72 14.23 1.24
N GLY A 46 12.74 14.59 -0.04
CA GLY A 46 13.96 14.67 -0.86
C GLY A 46 14.45 13.34 -1.45
N ASN A 47 13.89 12.21 -1.03
CA ASN A 47 14.24 10.88 -1.51
C ASN A 47 13.37 10.45 -2.69
N THR A 48 13.93 9.61 -3.57
CA THR A 48 13.21 8.97 -4.69
C THR A 48 13.21 7.46 -4.53
N ILE A 49 12.18 6.81 -5.08
CA ILE A 49 12.07 5.35 -5.15
C ILE A 49 13.01 4.75 -6.21
N LEU A 50 13.44 5.54 -7.20
CA LEU A 50 14.24 5.11 -8.33
C LEU A 50 15.71 4.86 -7.93
N ARG A 51 16.31 3.81 -8.50
CA ARG A 51 17.71 3.44 -8.23
C ARG A 51 18.49 3.27 -9.52
N GLY A 52 19.82 3.42 -9.47
CA GLY A 52 20.71 3.06 -10.59
C GLY A 52 20.45 3.78 -11.91
N GLY A 53 20.03 5.06 -11.89
CA GLY A 53 19.77 5.84 -13.10
C GLY A 53 18.45 5.50 -13.82
N GLN A 54 17.55 4.74 -13.17
CA GLN A 54 16.20 4.49 -13.68
C GLN A 54 15.47 5.81 -14.01
N GLN A 55 14.79 5.83 -15.15
CA GLN A 55 13.91 6.94 -15.54
C GLN A 55 12.50 6.72 -14.96
N PRO A 56 11.86 7.78 -14.42
CA PRO A 56 10.51 7.69 -13.88
C PRO A 56 9.49 7.29 -14.94
N ARG A 57 8.54 6.44 -14.55
CA ARG A 57 7.36 6.12 -15.37
C ARG A 57 6.15 6.76 -14.72
N ILE A 58 5.60 7.77 -15.39
CA ILE A 58 4.50 8.61 -14.88
C ILE A 58 3.14 8.04 -15.32
N ASP A 59 3.14 7.17 -16.34
CA ASP A 59 1.93 6.68 -16.97
C ASP A 59 1.99 5.15 -17.09
N LYS A 60 1.38 4.47 -16.11
CA LYS A 60 1.08 3.04 -16.19
C LYS A 60 -0.31 2.80 -15.64
N ASN A 61 -1.25 2.61 -16.57
CA ASN A 61 -2.37 1.69 -16.32
C ASN A 61 -1.75 0.39 -15.79
N SER A 62 -1.98 0.18 -14.49
CA SER A 62 -1.50 -0.93 -13.66
C SER A 62 -1.16 -2.19 -14.47
N ILE A 63 0.07 -2.68 -14.35
CA ILE A 63 0.41 -4.05 -14.76
C ILE A 63 -0.36 -4.97 -13.80
N ILE A 64 -1.60 -5.29 -14.14
CA ILE A 64 -2.32 -6.40 -13.53
C ILE A 64 -1.62 -7.66 -14.05
N ILE A 65 -0.77 -8.27 -13.23
CA ILE A 65 -0.30 -9.63 -13.48
C ILE A 65 -1.46 -10.55 -13.06
N ARG A 66 -2.09 -11.19 -14.05
CA ARG A 66 -3.05 -12.28 -13.86
C ARG A 66 -2.34 -13.59 -13.62
#